data_AF-A0A1V8S8B9-F1
#
_entry.id   AF-A0A1V8S8B9-F1
#
_cell.length_a   1.000
_cell.length_b   1.000
_cell.length_c   1.000
_cell.angle_alpha   90.00
_cell.angle_beta   90.00
_cell.angle_gamma   90.00
#
_symmetry.space_group_name_H-M   'P 1'
#
loop_
_entity.id
_entity.type
_entity.pdbx_description
1 polymer ?
#
loop_
_entity_poly.entity_id
_entity_poly.type
_entity_poly.pdbx_seq_one_letter_code
_entity_poly.pdbx_strand_id
1 'polypeptide(L)'
;MDANREAYSSWRDETRSRLHNERLKDKLAPEVQPHAFGTKRISLENGFYEIFNQSNVSLVNIDETPVMSVTEKGIKTTEKE
;
A
#
# COMPACT_ATOMS: atom_id res chain seq x y z
N MET A 1 18.37 -3.20 16.74
CA MET A 1 17.32 -3.31 15.70
C MET A 1 16.02 -2.63 16.10
N ASP A 2 15.77 -2.44 17.40
CA ASP A 2 14.52 -1.86 17.92
C ASP A 2 14.28 -0.41 17.47
N ALA A 3 15.31 0.42 17.35
CA ALA A 3 15.15 1.80 16.89
C ALA A 3 14.53 1.92 15.48
N ASN A 4 14.89 1.03 14.54
CA ASN A 4 14.30 1.05 13.20
C ASN A 4 12.85 0.58 13.22
N ARG A 5 12.56 -0.43 14.06
CA ARG A 5 11.19 -0.92 14.25
C ARG A 5 10.30 0.15 14.86
N GLU A 6 10.79 0.89 15.86
CA GLU A 6 10.03 1.99 16.48
C GLU A 6 9.69 3.09 15.47
N ALA A 7 10.66 3.48 14.65
CA ALA A 7 10.42 4.45 13.58
C ALA A 7 9.37 3.96 12.57
N TYR A 8 9.43 2.67 12.19
CA TYR A 8 8.42 2.06 11.34
C TYR A 8 7.04 2.02 12.00
N SER A 9 6.95 1.60 13.27
CA SER A 9 5.71 1.53 14.03
C SER A 9 5.03 2.90 14.12
N SER A 10 5.79 3.96 14.42
CA SER A 10 5.28 5.34 14.42
C SER A 10 4.72 5.73 13.04
N TRP A 11 5.48 5.50 11.96
CA TRP A 11 5.00 5.78 10.58
C TRP A 11 3.74 4.97 10.24
N ARG A 12 3.70 3.69 10.63
CA ARG A 12 2.61 2.77 10.34
C ARG A 12 1.34 3.23 11.04
N ASP A 13 1.40 3.56 12.32
CA ASP A 13 0.22 3.93 13.12
C ASP A 13 -0.39 5.25 12.61
N GLU A 14 0.45 6.24 12.31
CA GLU A 14 0.04 7.50 11.67
C GLU A 14 -0.61 7.25 10.30
N THR A 15 0.00 6.40 9.47
CA THR A 15 -0.54 6.05 8.15
C THR A 15 -1.88 5.32 8.25
N ARG A 16 -2.00 4.34 9.15
CA ARG A 16 -3.23 3.55 9.36
C ARG A 16 -4.38 4.42 9.86
N SER A 17 -4.12 5.49 10.61
CA SER A 17 -5.16 6.42 11.08
C SER A 17 -5.90 7.16 9.95
N ARG A 18 -5.26 7.29 8.77
CA ARG A 18 -5.79 8.01 7.60
C ARG A 18 -6.61 7.13 6.65
N LEU A 19 -6.60 5.81 6.86
CA LEU A 19 -7.26 4.82 6.01
C LEU A 19 -8.52 4.28 6.69
N HIS A 20 -9.67 4.28 6.02
CA HIS A 20 -10.93 3.81 6.60
C HIS A 20 -11.13 2.28 6.51
N ASN A 21 -10.48 1.62 5.55
CA ASN A 21 -10.67 0.19 5.28
C ASN A 21 -9.50 -0.63 5.86
N GLU A 22 -9.80 -1.62 6.70
CA GLU A 22 -8.80 -2.52 7.30
C GLU A 22 -7.94 -3.25 6.26
N ARG A 23 -8.54 -3.70 5.14
CA ARG A 23 -7.77 -4.32 4.04
C ARG A 23 -6.72 -3.35 3.49
N LEU A 24 -7.04 -2.07 3.35
CA LEU A 24 -6.09 -1.08 2.85
C LEU A 24 -4.99 -0.80 3.86
N LYS A 25 -5.32 -0.75 5.16
CA LYS A 25 -4.33 -0.61 6.22
C LYS A 25 -3.29 -1.74 6.13
N ASP A 26 -3.74 -2.98 5.99
CA ASP A 26 -2.84 -4.14 5.94
C ASP A 26 -1.99 -4.20 4.67
N LYS A 27 -2.48 -3.66 3.54
CA LYS A 27 -1.72 -3.62 2.29
C LYS A 27 -0.77 -2.43 2.18
N LEU A 28 -1.18 -1.25 2.64
CA LEU A 28 -0.40 0.00 2.48
C LEU A 28 0.52 0.28 3.69
N ALA A 29 0.16 -0.21 4.87
CA ALA A 29 0.92 -0.04 6.11
C ALA A 29 0.84 -1.35 6.96
N PRO A 30 1.48 -2.44 6.49
CA PRO A 30 1.40 -3.75 7.13
C PRO A 30 1.99 -3.76 8.55
N GLU A 31 1.56 -4.72 9.38
CA GLU A 31 2.12 -4.93 10.72
C GLU A 31 3.60 -5.35 10.67
N VAL A 32 3.96 -6.15 9.67
CA VAL A 32 5.33 -6.60 9.42
C VAL A 32 5.95 -5.73 8.33
N GLN A 33 7.05 -5.05 8.66
CA GLN A 33 7.75 -4.19 7.71
C GLN A 33 8.25 -4.98 6.49
N PRO A 34 7.99 -4.51 5.25
CA PRO A 34 8.45 -5.20 4.04
C PRO A 34 9.97 -5.10 3.86
N HIS A 35 10.57 -4.06 4.42
CA HIS A 35 12.00 -3.84 4.52
C HIS A 35 12.28 -2.86 5.67
N ALA A 36 13.53 -2.73 6.09
CA ALA A 36 13.91 -1.76 7.11
C ALA A 36 13.57 -0.32 6.68
N PHE A 37 12.98 0.45 7.60
CA PHE A 37 12.52 1.81 7.32
C PHE A 37 13.71 2.74 6.99
N GLY A 38 13.56 3.59 5.98
CA GLY A 38 14.61 4.55 5.55
C GLY A 38 15.81 3.96 4.81
N THR A 39 15.88 2.63 4.59
CA THR A 39 16.96 2.01 3.79
C THR A 39 16.85 2.28 2.28
N LYS A 40 15.73 2.85 1.86
CA LYS A 40 15.49 3.43 0.54
C LYS A 40 14.99 4.86 0.72
N ARG A 41 15.17 5.71 -0.30
CA ARG A 41 14.68 7.09 -0.28
C ARG A 41 13.17 7.11 -0.08
N ILE A 42 12.71 7.77 0.98
CA ILE A 42 11.29 7.90 1.31
C ILE A 42 10.65 8.87 0.32
N SER A 43 9.52 8.48 -0.25
CA SER A 43 8.66 9.36 -1.05
C SER A 43 7.87 10.27 -0.13
N LEU A 44 7.87 11.58 -0.42
CA LEU A 44 6.98 12.54 0.23
C LEU A 44 5.62 12.51 -0.47
N GLU A 45 4.55 12.58 0.30
CA GLU A 45 3.19 12.54 -0.23
C GLU A 45 2.33 13.67 0.34
N ASN A 46 1.25 13.98 -0.38
CA ASN A 46 0.22 14.90 0.06
C ASN A 46 -1.13 14.35 -0.41
N GLY A 47 -1.89 13.76 0.51
CA GLY A 47 -3.21 13.20 0.21
C GLY A 47 -3.19 11.78 -0.38
N PHE A 48 -2.01 11.13 -0.48
CA PHE A 48 -1.90 9.84 -1.18
C PHE A 48 -2.67 8.72 -0.47
N TYR A 49 -2.75 8.73 0.85
CA TYR A 49 -3.52 7.71 1.56
C TYR A 49 -5.02 8.02 1.52
N GLU A 50 -5.41 9.30 1.53
CA GLU A 50 -6.80 9.76 1.51
C GLU A 50 -7.51 9.45 0.21
N ILE A 51 -6.82 9.42 -0.95
CA ILE A 51 -7.47 9.06 -2.22
C ILE A 51 -8.07 7.66 -2.17
N PHE A 52 -7.49 6.74 -1.38
CA PHE A 52 -8.00 5.38 -1.26
C PHE A 52 -9.30 5.29 -0.45
N ASN A 53 -9.72 6.36 0.22
CA ASN A 53 -11.04 6.44 0.86
C ASN A 53 -12.15 6.84 -0.12
N GLN A 54 -11.82 7.23 -1.37
CA GLN A 54 -12.80 7.58 -2.39
C GLN A 54 -13.40 6.32 -3.03
N SER A 55 -14.70 6.34 -3.35
CA SER A 55 -15.43 5.17 -3.86
C SER A 55 -14.98 4.70 -5.26
N ASN A 56 -14.30 5.57 -6.00
CA ASN A 56 -13.80 5.32 -7.36
C ASN A 56 -12.32 4.90 -7.40
N VAL A 57 -11.67 4.75 -6.24
CA VAL A 57 -10.26 4.34 -6.15
C VAL A 57 -10.17 2.94 -5.57
N SER A 58 -9.41 2.07 -6.23
CA SER A 58 -9.22 0.68 -5.80
C SER A 58 -7.75 0.28 -5.82
N LEU A 59 -7.30 -0.40 -4.78
CA LEU A 59 -5.97 -1.02 -4.71
C LEU A 59 -6.00 -2.46 -5.22
N VAL A 60 -5.18 -2.74 -6.24
CA VAL A 60 -4.91 -4.08 -6.77
C VAL A 60 -3.51 -4.51 -6.34
N ASN A 61 -3.39 -5.66 -5.68
CA ASN A 61 -2.12 -6.18 -5.21
C ASN A 61 -1.56 -7.19 -6.22
N ILE A 62 -0.52 -6.81 -6.95
CA ILE A 62 0.06 -7.64 -8.01
C ILE A 62 0.80 -8.88 -7.52
N ASP A 63 1.21 -8.91 -6.25
CA ASP A 63 1.81 -10.13 -5.66
C ASP A 63 0.75 -11.23 -5.50
N GLU A 64 -0.52 -10.85 -5.30
CA GLU A 64 -1.66 -11.78 -5.18
C GLU A 64 -2.34 -12.01 -6.52
N THR A 65 -2.44 -10.96 -7.34
CA THR A 65 -3.07 -11.00 -8.67
C THR A 65 -2.12 -10.50 -9.76
N PRO A 66 -1.13 -11.31 -10.18
CA PRO A 66 -0.14 -10.89 -11.17
C PRO A 66 -0.76 -10.43 -12.49
N VAL A 67 -0.07 -9.48 -13.14
CA VAL A 67 -0.43 -9.02 -14.49
C VAL A 67 -0.06 -10.10 -15.50
N MET A 68 -1.03 -10.48 -16.35
CA MET A 68 -0.86 -11.51 -17.38
C MET A 68 -0.54 -10.89 -18.74
N SER A 69 -1.26 -9.83 -19.11
CA SER A 69 -1.09 -9.15 -20.39
C SER A 69 -1.80 -7.79 -20.40
N VAL A 70 -1.39 -6.91 -21.32
CA VAL A 70 -2.18 -5.73 -21.70
C VAL A 70 -3.14 -6.14 -22.84
N THR A 71 -4.39 -5.73 -22.76
CA THR A 71 -5.42 -5.97 -23.78
C THR A 71 -5.85 -4.65 -24.42
N GLU A 72 -6.70 -4.70 -25.45
CA GLU A 72 -7.25 -3.50 -26.07
C GLU A 72 -8.08 -2.63 -25.10
N LYS A 73 -8.60 -3.23 -24.03
CA LYS A 73 -9.48 -2.56 -23.06
C LYS A 73 -8.77 -2.16 -21.76
N GLY A 74 -7.62 -2.77 -21.44
CA GLY A 74 -6.95 -2.51 -20.17
C GLY A 74 -5.85 -3.50 -19.80
N ILE A 75 -5.76 -3.81 -18.50
CA ILE A 75 -4.72 -4.67 -17.93
C ILE A 75 -5.40 -5.92 -17.37
N LYS A 76 -5.07 -7.08 -17.95
CA LYS A 76 -5.55 -8.37 -17.46
C LYS A 76 -4.66 -8.87 -16.34
N THR A 77 -5.25 -9.13 -15.17
CA THR A 77 -4.62 -9.87 -14.07
C THR A 77 -5.10 -11.32 -14.04
N THR A 78 -4.60 -12.12 -13.10
CA THR A 78 -5.10 -13.49 -12.86
C THR A 78 -6.54 -13.54 -12.35
N GLU A 79 -7.07 -12.44 -11.80
CA GLU A 79 -8.43 -12.37 -11.24
C GLU A 79 -9.43 -11.74 -12.23
N LYS A 80 -9.05 -10.65 -12.93
CA LYS A 80 -9.97 -9.85 -13.75
C LYS A 80 -9.28 -9.12 -14.91
N GLU A 81 -10.08 -8.57 -15.82
CA GLU A 81 -9.67 -7.68 -16.92
C GLU A 81 -10.20 -6.26 -16.70
#